data_AF-A0A4R3TL37-F1
#
_entry.id   AF-A0A4R3TL37-F1
#
_cell.length_a   1.000
_cell.length_b   1.000
_cell.length_c   1.000
_cell.angle_alpha   90.00
_cell.angle_beta   90.00
_cell.angle_gamma   90.00
#
_symmetry.space_group_name_H-M   'P 1'
#
loop_
_entity.id
_entity.type
_entity.pdbx_description
1 polymer ?
#
loop_
_entity_poly.entity_id
_entity_poly.type
_entity_poly.pdbx_seq_one_letter_code
_entity_poly.pdbx_strand_id
1 'polypeptide(L)'
;MNVQLHNELKSDIWEIANRLRGPYRPPQYRLVMLPMVVLRRLDCVLEPTKDAVLKQYKKLTAQKMPRNAMERLLGKAADPSRQYPLYNTSPFTFAKLLGDAENIAPNLVSYINGFSPTARAIFDRFKFNDQIEKLDSSNRLFTIVKAMADVDLHPDRIDNLQMGYPPR
;
A
#
# COMPACT_ATOMS: atom_id res chain seq x y z
N MET A 1 9.14 -4.14 -23.72
CA MET A 1 9.99 -4.04 -22.52
C MET A 1 9.05 -4.28 -21.34
N ASN A 2 9.16 -5.28 -20.46
CA ASN A 2 10.36 -5.87 -19.86
C ASN A 2 10.01 -7.26 -19.26
N VAL A 3 10.04 -8.33 -20.06
CA VAL A 3 9.64 -9.69 -19.61
C VAL A 3 10.59 -10.26 -18.54
N GLN A 4 11.87 -9.86 -18.59
CA GLN A 4 12.86 -10.19 -17.55
C GLN A 4 12.55 -9.52 -16.21
N LEU A 5 12.27 -8.21 -16.21
CA LEU A 5 11.90 -7.49 -14.98
C LEU A 5 10.68 -8.12 -14.30
N HIS A 6 9.69 -8.54 -15.08
CA HIS A 6 8.50 -9.23 -14.56
C HIS A 6 8.81 -10.59 -13.93
N ASN A 7 9.74 -11.36 -14.50
CA ASN A 7 10.15 -12.64 -13.94
C ASN A 7 10.99 -12.45 -12.67
N GLU A 8 11.82 -11.41 -12.60
CA GLU A 8 12.55 -11.02 -11.38
C GLU A 8 11.55 -10.62 -10.28
N LEU A 9 10.63 -9.70 -10.57
CA LEU A 9 9.57 -9.27 -9.65
C LEU A 9 8.69 -10.42 -9.17
N LYS A 10 8.29 -11.32 -10.06
CA LYS A 10 7.55 -12.53 -9.68
C LYS A 10 8.36 -13.42 -8.75
N SER A 11 9.65 -13.56 -9.02
CA SER A 11 10.56 -14.33 -8.17
C SER A 11 10.74 -13.66 -6.80
N ASP A 12 10.91 -12.34 -6.75
CA ASP A 12 10.99 -11.56 -5.51
C ASP A 12 9.70 -11.67 -4.68
N ILE A 13 8.54 -11.46 -5.31
CA ILE A 13 7.23 -11.62 -4.66
C ILE A 13 7.07 -13.08 -4.18
N TRP A 14 7.52 -14.07 -4.95
CA TRP A 14 7.44 -15.47 -4.54
C TRP A 14 8.40 -15.82 -3.40
N GLU A 15 9.61 -15.26 -3.40
CA GLU A 15 10.61 -15.35 -2.32
C GLU A 15 10.06 -14.72 -1.02
N ILE A 16 9.44 -13.54 -1.11
CA ILE A 16 8.76 -12.89 0.01
C ILE A 16 7.60 -13.76 0.50
N ALA A 17 6.82 -14.37 -0.40
CA ALA A 17 5.74 -15.29 -0.03
C ALA A 17 6.29 -16.57 0.62
N ASN A 18 7.46 -17.06 0.22
CA ASN A 18 8.12 -18.19 0.89
C ASN A 18 8.52 -17.83 2.33
N ARG A 19 8.81 -16.56 2.62
CA ARG A 19 8.99 -16.09 4.01
C ARG A 19 7.71 -16.11 4.83
N LEU A 20 6.54 -16.34 4.23
CA LEU A 20 5.28 -16.62 4.95
C LEU A 20 5.07 -18.12 5.21
N ARG A 21 5.93 -18.98 4.67
CA ARG A 21 5.85 -20.44 4.82
C ARG A 21 6.02 -20.85 6.28
N GLY A 22 5.06 -21.64 6.77
CA GLY A 22 4.95 -22.05 8.17
C GLY A 22 3.57 -21.65 8.72
N PRO A 23 3.39 -20.39 9.18
CA PRO A 23 2.11 -19.94 9.74
C PRO A 23 0.98 -19.79 8.72
N TYR A 24 1.31 -19.70 7.42
CA TYR A 24 0.35 -19.57 6.33
C TYR A 24 0.46 -20.72 5.32
N ARG A 25 -0.68 -21.07 4.71
CA ARG A 25 -0.74 -22.02 3.60
C ARG A 25 -0.56 -21.30 2.25
N PRO A 26 -0.09 -21.99 1.19
CA PRO A 26 0.05 -21.42 -0.15
C PRO A 26 -1.13 -20.57 -0.67
N PRO A 27 -2.40 -20.99 -0.53
CA PRO A 27 -3.53 -20.15 -0.94
C PRO A 27 -3.70 -18.87 -0.11
N GLN A 28 -3.22 -18.85 1.14
CA GLN A 28 -3.33 -17.71 2.04
C GLN A 28 -2.26 -16.65 1.76
N TYR A 29 -1.13 -17.01 1.14
CA TYR A 29 -0.10 -16.02 0.79
C TYR A 29 -0.68 -14.92 -0.11
N ARG A 30 -1.56 -15.28 -1.04
CA ARG A 30 -2.26 -14.30 -1.89
C ARG A 30 -3.07 -13.29 -1.08
N LEU A 31 -3.66 -13.70 0.05
CA LEU A 31 -4.47 -12.80 0.89
C LEU A 31 -3.63 -11.72 1.56
N VAL A 32 -2.34 -11.96 1.79
CA VAL A 32 -1.39 -10.98 2.34
C VAL A 32 -0.70 -10.21 1.21
N MET A 33 -0.26 -10.92 0.18
CA MET A 33 0.56 -10.34 -0.89
C MET A 33 -0.23 -9.39 -1.77
N LEU A 34 -1.49 -9.70 -2.12
CA LEU A 34 -2.33 -8.79 -2.92
C LEU A 34 -2.49 -7.42 -2.25
N PRO A 35 -2.99 -7.31 -1.01
CA PRO A 35 -3.13 -6.00 -0.37
C PRO A 35 -1.78 -5.31 -0.16
N MET A 36 -0.69 -6.02 0.11
CA MET A 36 0.64 -5.39 0.18
C MET A 36 1.11 -4.81 -1.15
N VAL A 37 0.94 -5.54 -2.25
CA VAL A 37 1.27 -5.06 -3.61
C VAL A 37 0.40 -3.86 -3.96
N VAL A 38 -0.90 -3.91 -3.67
CA VAL A 38 -1.82 -2.79 -3.88
C VAL A 38 -1.39 -1.58 -3.05
N LEU A 39 -1.05 -1.77 -1.77
CA LEU A 39 -0.59 -0.70 -0.88
C LEU A 39 0.67 -0.03 -1.42
N ARG A 40 1.68 -0.83 -1.83
CA ARG A 40 2.93 -0.30 -2.39
C ARG A 40 2.69 0.42 -3.71
N ARG A 41 1.80 -0.10 -4.55
CA ARG A 41 1.44 0.54 -5.81
C ARG A 41 0.71 1.87 -5.61
N LEU A 42 -0.22 1.92 -4.66
CA LEU A 42 -0.88 3.16 -4.28
C LEU A 42 0.14 4.17 -3.76
N ASP A 43 1.10 3.72 -2.93
CA ASP A 43 2.19 4.54 -2.41
C ASP A 43 3.04 5.16 -3.54
N CYS A 44 3.53 4.36 -4.50
CA CYS A 44 4.29 4.85 -5.65
C CYS A 44 3.49 5.85 -6.52
N VAL A 45 2.21 5.54 -6.74
CA VAL A 45 1.29 6.41 -7.49
C VAL A 45 1.05 7.74 -6.78
N LEU A 46 1.02 7.72 -5.45
CA LEU A 46 0.81 8.89 -4.61
C LEU A 46 2.11 9.65 -4.38
N GLU A 47 3.28 9.02 -4.48
CA GLU A 47 4.59 9.61 -4.22
C GLU A 47 4.82 10.98 -4.90
N PRO A 48 4.59 11.13 -6.24
CA PRO A 48 4.76 12.44 -6.90
C PRO A 48 3.71 13.48 -6.47
N THR A 49 2.55 13.05 -5.98
CA THR A 49 1.41 13.92 -5.64
C THR A 49 1.28 14.14 -4.14
N LYS A 50 2.03 13.39 -3.32
CA LYS A 50 1.97 13.37 -1.86
C LYS A 50 2.38 14.70 -1.25
N ASP A 51 3.41 15.36 -1.77
CA ASP A 51 3.81 16.70 -1.29
C ASP A 51 2.70 17.73 -1.52
N ALA A 52 2.08 17.70 -2.70
CA ALA A 52 0.98 18.59 -3.05
C ALA A 52 -0.24 18.34 -2.15
N VAL A 53 -0.62 17.07 -1.95
CA VAL A 53 -1.72 16.66 -1.08
C VAL A 53 -1.45 17.03 0.38
N LEU A 54 -0.23 16.84 0.90
CA LEU A 54 0.14 17.22 2.27
C LEU A 54 0.14 18.73 2.49
N LYS A 55 0.65 19.52 1.53
CA LYS A 55 0.55 20.99 1.58
C LYS A 55 -0.90 21.44 1.58
N GLN A 56 -1.71 20.86 0.71
CA GLN A 56 -3.14 21.16 0.63
C GLN A 56 -3.84 20.79 1.93
N TYR A 57 -3.55 19.60 2.49
CA TYR A 57 -4.08 19.15 3.78
C TYR A 57 -3.72 20.11 4.91
N LYS A 58 -2.45 20.52 5.03
CA LYS A 58 -2.03 21.52 6.03
C LYS A 58 -2.75 22.84 5.87
N LYS A 59 -2.91 23.35 4.64
CA LYS A 59 -3.66 24.59 4.36
C LYS A 59 -5.13 24.47 4.75
N LEU A 60 -5.78 23.36 4.40
CA LEU A 60 -7.19 23.12 4.67
C LEU A 60 -7.45 22.91 6.17
N THR A 61 -6.52 22.27 6.88
CA THR A 61 -6.57 22.07 8.33
C THR A 61 -6.38 23.40 9.06
N ALA A 62 -5.45 24.25 8.60
CA ALA A 62 -5.28 25.61 9.12
C ALA A 62 -6.54 26.47 8.89
N GLN A 63 -7.26 26.24 7.80
CA GLN A 63 -8.52 26.92 7.49
C GLN A 63 -9.75 26.33 8.21
N LYS A 64 -9.59 25.29 9.05
CA LYS A 64 -10.69 24.57 9.72
C LYS A 64 -11.82 24.18 8.78
N MET A 65 -11.49 23.81 7.53
CA MET A 65 -12.51 23.41 6.56
C MET A 65 -13.24 22.13 7.00
N PRO A 66 -14.53 21.96 6.65
CA PRO A 66 -15.25 20.74 6.90
C PRO A 66 -14.61 19.55 6.18
N ARG A 67 -14.52 18.42 6.88
CA ARG A 67 -13.83 17.18 6.42
C ARG A 67 -14.25 16.80 5.00
N ASN A 68 -15.55 16.81 4.70
CA ASN A 68 -16.08 16.48 3.37
C ASN A 68 -15.53 17.37 2.23
N ALA A 69 -15.35 18.68 2.46
CA ALA A 69 -14.81 19.59 1.45
C ALA A 69 -13.31 19.36 1.25
N MET A 70 -12.62 19.09 2.36
CA MET A 70 -11.20 18.76 2.35
C MET A 70 -10.94 17.49 1.53
N GLU A 71 -11.70 16.42 1.71
CA GLU A 71 -11.55 15.17 0.94
C GLU A 71 -11.72 15.38 -0.58
N ARG A 72 -12.68 16.21 -1.00
CA ARG A 72 -12.90 16.53 -2.42
C ARG A 72 -11.74 17.32 -3.02
N LEU A 73 -11.19 18.27 -2.26
CA LEU A 73 -10.06 19.09 -2.69
C LEU A 73 -8.75 18.30 -2.72
N LEU A 74 -8.54 17.40 -1.76
CA LEU A 74 -7.39 16.49 -1.75
C LEU A 74 -7.44 15.51 -2.91
N GLY A 75 -8.61 14.96 -3.23
CA GLY A 75 -8.80 14.12 -4.41
C GLY A 75 -8.44 14.84 -5.71
N LYS A 76 -8.88 16.10 -5.87
CA LYS A 76 -8.49 16.95 -7.01
C LYS A 76 -7.01 17.32 -7.03
N ALA A 77 -6.41 17.55 -5.86
CA ALA A 77 -4.99 17.91 -5.75
C ALA A 77 -4.07 16.72 -6.01
N ALA A 78 -4.53 15.51 -5.68
CA ALA A 78 -3.82 14.27 -6.00
C ALA A 78 -3.82 14.01 -7.50
N ASP A 79 -4.99 14.07 -8.16
CA ASP A 79 -5.05 13.99 -9.61
C ASP A 79 -6.41 14.51 -10.14
N PRO A 80 -6.44 15.59 -10.94
CA PRO A 80 -7.69 16.13 -11.48
C PRO A 80 -8.31 15.24 -12.57
N SER A 81 -7.55 14.31 -13.15
CA SER A 81 -8.00 13.37 -14.19
C SER A 81 -8.46 12.03 -13.63
N ARG A 82 -8.27 11.75 -12.33
CA ARG A 82 -8.77 10.52 -11.72
C ARG A 82 -10.27 10.58 -11.43
N GLN A 83 -10.95 9.58 -11.97
CA GLN A 83 -12.38 9.32 -11.71
C GLN A 83 -12.66 8.98 -10.24
N TYR A 84 -11.66 8.47 -9.49
CA TYR A 84 -11.78 8.15 -8.07
C TYR A 84 -10.77 8.95 -7.23
N PRO A 85 -11.23 9.70 -6.20
CA PRO A 85 -10.35 10.49 -5.36
C PRO A 85 -9.46 9.57 -4.53
N LEU A 86 -8.18 9.51 -4.91
CA LEU A 86 -7.15 8.78 -4.18
C LEU A 86 -6.18 9.80 -3.58
N TYR A 87 -6.11 9.86 -2.27
CA TYR A 87 -5.19 10.72 -1.54
C TYR A 87 -4.76 10.00 -0.26
N ASN A 88 -3.60 10.38 0.28
CA ASN A 88 -3.13 9.92 1.57
C ASN A 88 -2.81 11.12 2.46
N THR A 89 -3.45 11.17 3.62
CA THR A 89 -3.28 12.22 4.63
C THR A 89 -2.31 11.83 5.73
N SER A 90 -1.93 10.56 5.81
CA SER A 90 -1.02 10.06 6.83
C SER A 90 0.43 10.50 6.57
N PRO A 91 1.14 11.03 7.58
CA PRO A 91 2.55 11.41 7.49
C PRO A 91 3.51 10.21 7.59
N PHE A 92 2.96 8.99 7.63
CA PHE A 92 3.70 7.75 7.65
C PHE A 92 4.15 7.37 6.24
N THR A 93 5.29 6.70 6.17
CA THR A 93 5.88 6.12 4.96
C THR A 93 6.39 4.73 5.33
N PHE A 94 6.59 3.86 4.35
CA PHE A 94 7.26 2.58 4.58
C PHE A 94 8.60 2.76 5.32
N ALA A 95 9.37 3.80 4.99
CA ALA A 95 10.61 4.12 5.70
C ALA A 95 10.39 4.42 7.20
N LYS A 96 9.34 5.17 7.57
CA LYS A 96 9.01 5.41 8.98
C LYS A 96 8.46 4.16 9.68
N LEU A 97 7.67 3.35 8.97
CA LEU A 97 7.17 2.08 9.46
C LEU A 97 8.31 1.10 9.78
N LEU A 98 9.38 1.13 8.98
CA LEU A 98 10.59 0.35 9.21
C LEU A 98 11.44 0.86 10.38
N GLY A 99 11.27 2.11 10.79
CA GLY A 99 11.94 2.66 11.97
C GLY A 99 11.35 2.19 13.30
N ASP A 100 10.08 1.78 13.32
CA ASP A 100 9.35 1.38 14.52
C ASP A 100 8.81 -0.04 14.36
N ALA A 101 9.74 -1.01 14.43
CA ALA A 101 9.47 -2.43 14.17
C ALA A 101 8.50 -3.04 15.20
N GLU A 102 8.54 -2.59 16.45
CA GLU A 102 7.69 -3.10 17.54
C GLU A 102 6.22 -2.69 17.38
N ASN A 103 5.93 -1.52 16.78
CA ASN A 103 4.57 -1.04 16.57
C ASN A 103 4.17 -1.05 15.08
N ILE A 104 4.80 -1.90 14.28
CA ILE A 104 4.57 -1.88 12.83
C ILE A 104 3.12 -2.22 12.45
N ALA A 105 2.45 -3.11 13.19
CA ALA A 105 1.04 -3.44 12.98
C ALA A 105 0.10 -2.22 13.16
N PRO A 106 0.04 -1.56 14.34
CA PRO A 106 -0.83 -0.39 14.53
C PRO A 106 -0.41 0.79 13.65
N ASN A 107 0.88 0.94 13.35
CA ASN A 107 1.35 1.98 12.44
C ASN A 107 0.89 1.73 11.00
N LEU A 108 0.91 0.48 10.53
CA LEU A 108 0.42 0.12 9.19
C LEU A 108 -1.09 0.30 9.09
N VAL A 109 -1.84 -0.07 10.15
CA VAL A 109 -3.29 0.17 10.23
C VAL A 109 -3.58 1.68 10.21
N SER A 110 -2.83 2.48 10.95
CA SER A 110 -2.93 3.96 10.92
C SER A 110 -2.59 4.52 9.54
N TYR A 111 -1.62 3.92 8.84
CA TYR A 111 -1.28 4.28 7.47
C TYR A 111 -2.44 4.02 6.52
N ILE A 112 -3.03 2.82 6.56
CA ILE A 112 -4.19 2.42 5.74
C ILE A 112 -5.40 3.31 6.02
N ASN A 113 -5.65 3.66 7.29
CA ASN A 113 -6.73 4.57 7.68
C ASN A 113 -6.53 6.01 7.16
N GLY A 114 -5.30 6.40 6.82
CA GLY A 114 -4.97 7.70 6.25
C GLY A 114 -5.24 7.82 4.75
N PHE A 115 -5.47 6.70 4.06
CA PHE A 115 -5.88 6.70 2.67
C PHE A 115 -7.34 7.10 2.49
N SER A 116 -7.71 7.42 1.25
CA SER A 116 -9.08 7.76 0.89
C SER A 116 -10.05 6.62 1.23
N PRO A 117 -11.33 6.94 1.50
CA PRO A 117 -12.35 5.95 1.86
C PRO A 117 -12.50 4.82 0.83
N THR A 118 -12.28 5.10 -0.46
CA THR A 118 -12.27 4.10 -1.52
C THR A 118 -11.15 3.07 -1.34
N ALA A 119 -9.92 3.53 -1.08
CA ALA A 119 -8.79 2.63 -0.83
C ALA A 119 -9.02 1.83 0.47
N ARG A 120 -9.48 2.49 1.53
CA ARG A 120 -9.83 1.84 2.79
C ARG A 120 -10.86 0.73 2.60
N ALA A 121 -11.90 0.95 1.79
CA ALA A 121 -12.92 -0.06 1.50
C ALA A 121 -12.34 -1.30 0.77
N ILE A 122 -11.30 -1.12 -0.06
CA ILE A 122 -10.60 -2.24 -0.70
C ILE A 122 -9.86 -3.07 0.35
N PHE A 123 -9.08 -2.43 1.24
CA PHE A 123 -8.36 -3.13 2.30
C PHE A 123 -9.28 -3.81 3.31
N ASP A 124 -10.43 -3.21 3.60
CA ASP A 124 -11.47 -3.78 4.46
C ASP A 124 -12.04 -5.08 3.87
N ARG A 125 -12.33 -5.09 2.55
CA ARG A 125 -12.76 -6.30 1.83
C ARG A 125 -11.72 -7.42 1.86
N PHE A 126 -10.43 -7.07 1.82
CA PHE A 126 -9.35 -8.03 1.96
C PHE A 126 -9.11 -8.49 3.40
N LYS A 127 -9.82 -7.93 4.39
CA LYS A 127 -9.59 -8.16 5.82
C LYS A 127 -8.12 -8.02 6.20
N PHE A 128 -7.45 -7.02 5.63
CA PHE A 128 -6.00 -6.91 5.77
C PHE A 128 -5.56 -6.67 7.22
N ASN A 129 -6.39 -6.02 8.04
CA ASN A 129 -6.13 -5.86 9.48
C ASN A 129 -5.93 -7.20 10.21
N ASP A 130 -6.80 -8.19 9.95
CA ASP A 130 -6.69 -9.53 10.54
C ASP A 130 -5.39 -10.23 10.08
N GLN A 131 -4.99 -10.01 8.83
CA GLN A 131 -3.74 -10.53 8.32
C GLN A 131 -2.53 -9.87 8.98
N ILE A 132 -2.59 -8.55 9.23
CA ILE A 132 -1.54 -7.79 9.91
C ILE A 132 -1.33 -8.34 11.33
N GLU A 133 -2.40 -8.50 12.11
CA GLU A 133 -2.30 -9.03 13.48
C GLU A 133 -1.68 -10.43 13.52
N LYS A 134 -2.06 -11.28 12.57
CA LYS A 134 -1.52 -12.65 12.49
C LYS A 134 -0.05 -12.69 12.02
N LEU A 135 0.36 -11.78 11.13
CA LEU A 135 1.76 -11.61 10.72
C LEU A 135 2.63 -11.06 11.84
N ASP A 136 2.07 -10.13 12.62
CA ASP A 136 2.70 -9.51 13.78
C ASP A 136 2.92 -10.54 14.89
N SER A 137 1.88 -11.34 15.20
CA SER A 137 1.98 -12.50 16.11
C SER A 137 3.02 -13.53 15.68
N SER A 138 3.31 -13.61 14.38
CA SER A 138 4.33 -14.50 13.82
C SER A 138 5.72 -13.84 13.72
N ASN A 139 5.85 -12.57 14.14
CA ASN A 139 7.04 -11.73 14.04
C ASN A 139 7.62 -11.66 12.60
N ARG A 140 6.75 -11.81 11.59
CA ARG A 140 7.13 -11.81 10.17
C ARG A 140 6.75 -10.52 9.46
N LEU A 141 5.77 -9.79 9.98
CA LEU A 141 5.24 -8.56 9.38
C LEU A 141 6.35 -7.60 8.97
N PHE A 142 7.29 -7.30 9.89
CA PHE A 142 8.43 -6.44 9.62
C PHE A 142 9.30 -6.91 8.47
N THR A 143 9.65 -8.19 8.44
CA THR A 143 10.50 -8.77 7.38
C THR A 143 9.82 -8.66 6.02
N ILE A 144 8.51 -8.93 5.96
CA ILE A 144 7.73 -8.87 4.71
C ILE A 144 7.58 -7.42 4.27
N VAL A 145 7.24 -6.49 5.18
CA VAL A 145 7.11 -5.05 4.87
C VAL A 145 8.44 -4.49 4.38
N LYS A 146 9.55 -4.85 5.01
CA LYS A 146 10.90 -4.46 4.58
C LYS A 146 11.22 -4.95 3.18
N ALA A 147 10.97 -6.23 2.92
CA ALA A 147 11.22 -6.80 1.60
C ALA A 147 10.32 -6.16 0.53
N MET A 148 9.03 -5.95 0.83
CA MET A 148 8.08 -5.31 -0.09
C MET A 148 8.38 -3.81 -0.30
N ALA A 149 9.02 -3.13 0.65
CA ALA A 149 9.47 -1.76 0.46
C ALA A 149 10.64 -1.68 -0.54
N ASP A 150 11.49 -2.71 -0.59
CA ASP A 150 12.60 -2.83 -1.54
C ASP A 150 12.11 -3.13 -2.97
N VAL A 151 10.98 -3.83 -3.12
CA VAL A 151 10.37 -4.11 -4.42
C VAL A 151 9.79 -2.85 -5.06
N ASP A 152 10.33 -2.45 -6.20
CA ASP A 152 9.84 -1.34 -7.00
C ASP A 152 8.64 -1.77 -7.87
N LEU A 153 7.43 -1.44 -7.42
CA LEU A 153 6.15 -1.78 -8.08
C LEU A 153 5.58 -0.59 -8.86
N HIS A 154 6.42 0.32 -9.34
CA HIS A 154 5.96 1.53 -10.01
C HIS A 154 5.13 1.18 -11.27
N PRO A 155 3.97 1.81 -11.51
CA PRO A 155 3.12 1.52 -12.68
C PRO A 155 3.80 1.83 -14.03
N ASP A 156 4.86 2.64 -14.00
CA ASP A 156 5.72 2.93 -15.15
C ASP A 156 6.66 1.75 -15.49
N ARG A 157 6.95 0.88 -14.50
CA ARG A 157 7.76 -0.34 -14.66
C ARG A 157 6.94 -1.61 -14.87
N ILE A 158 5.69 -1.67 -14.40
CA ILE A 158 4.83 -2.86 -14.49
C ILE A 158 3.46 -2.52 -15.08
N ASP A 159 3.16 -3.15 -16.21
CA ASP A 159 1.87 -3.05 -16.88
C ASP A 159 0.74 -3.82 -16.15
N ASN A 160 -0.44 -3.19 -16.07
CA ASN A 160 -1.65 -3.69 -15.39
C ASN A 160 -2.08 -5.10 -15.81
N LEU A 161 -1.77 -5.53 -17.03
CA LEU A 161 -2.24 -6.81 -17.58
C LEU A 161 -1.52 -8.05 -17.00
N GLN A 162 -0.35 -7.92 -16.37
CA GLN A 162 0.45 -9.10 -16.01
C GLN A 162 0.23 -9.65 -14.60
N MET A 163 -0.59 -8.99 -13.77
CA MET A 163 -0.94 -9.47 -12.42
C MET A 163 -2.10 -10.48 -12.39
N GLY A 164 -2.77 -10.72 -13.53
CA GLY A 164 -4.04 -11.46 -13.57
C GLY A 164 -4.05 -12.84 -14.24
N TYR A 165 -3.02 -13.20 -15.01
CA TYR A 165 -3.04 -14.45 -15.79
C TYR A 165 -2.10 -15.51 -15.19
N PRO A 166 -2.62 -16.63 -14.66
CA PRO A 166 -1.78 -17.80 -14.46
C PRO A 166 -1.31 -18.30 -15.85
N PRO A 167 -0.03 -18.67 -16.02
CA PRO A 167 0.36 -19.43 -17.20
C PRO A 167 -0.43 -20.74 -17.19
N ARG A 168 -0.96 -21.10 -18.37
CA ARG A 168 -1.62 -22.39 -18.61
C ARG A 168 -0.67 -23.55 -18.35
#